data_AF-A0A932TFQ0-F1
#
_entry.id   AF-A0A932TFQ0-F1
#
_cell.length_a   1.000
_cell.length_b   1.000
_cell.length_c   1.000
_cell.angle_alpha   90.00
_cell.angle_beta   90.00
_cell.angle_gamma   90.00
#
_symmetry.space_group_name_H-M   'P 1'
#
loop_
_entity.id
_entity.type
_entity.pdbx_description
1 polymer ?
#
loop_
_entity_poly.entity_id
_entity_poly.type
_entity_poly.pdbx_seq_one_letter_code
_entity_poly.pdbx_strand_id
1 'polypeptide(L)'
;MFAISILLSLFFLAWAFFLTTVTHALTLLGETHSMEVVRERRAKFIYLNIHRFIFKISHFELLVFSSTIGESLGRLGFIAFAAIGLLHTETSTTSLVALLILTLFVFLLIGDFFPRLWAIRNPEKALLSSLPFTSLFLLLSLPFSLLFLKLSELALKARQKMSLGDPIE
;
A
#
# COMPACT_ATOMS: atom_id res chain seq x y z
N MET A 1 -14.85 20.98 -8.46
CA MET A 1 -14.62 19.52 -8.44
C MET A 1 -13.20 19.16 -8.87
N PHE A 2 -12.69 19.71 -9.98
CA PHE A 2 -11.31 19.49 -10.45
C PHE A 2 -10.21 19.62 -9.38
N ALA A 3 -10.19 20.72 -8.63
CA ALA A 3 -9.18 20.95 -7.58
C ALA A 3 -9.21 19.89 -6.46
N ILE A 4 -10.41 19.39 -6.10
CA ILE A 4 -10.57 18.33 -5.10
C ILE A 4 -10.00 17.01 -5.64
N SER A 5 -10.28 16.69 -6.91
CA SER A 5 -9.72 15.50 -7.57
C SER A 5 -8.19 15.53 -7.64
N ILE A 6 -7.59 16.69 -7.89
CA ILE A 6 -6.12 16.85 -7.85
C ILE A 6 -5.59 16.67 -6.43
N LEU A 7 -6.22 17.30 -5.43
CA LEU A 7 -5.76 17.17 -4.05
C LEU A 7 -5.81 15.70 -3.59
N LEU A 8 -6.88 15.00 -3.94
CA LEU A 8 -7.04 13.58 -3.64
C LEU A 8 -6.04 12.72 -4.41
N SER A 9 -5.78 12.99 -5.70
CA SER A 9 -4.75 12.25 -6.44
C SER A 9 -3.36 12.47 -5.82
N LEU A 10 -3.00 13.70 -5.44
CA LEU A 10 -1.74 13.96 -4.73
C LEU A 10 -1.66 13.25 -3.38
N PHE A 11 -2.76 13.20 -2.63
CA PHE A 11 -2.84 12.42 -1.39
C PHE A 11 -2.59 10.93 -1.64
N PHE A 12 -3.20 10.34 -2.67
CA PHE A 12 -2.99 8.94 -3.04
C PHE A 12 -1.61 8.67 -3.63
N LEU A 13 -0.99 9.65 -4.29
CA LEU A 13 0.40 9.57 -4.75
C LEU A 13 1.36 9.51 -3.56
N ALA A 14 1.16 10.37 -2.55
CA ALA A 14 1.94 10.33 -1.32
C ALA A 14 1.74 9.01 -0.58
N TRP A 15 0.49 8.54 -0.49
CA TRP A 15 0.17 7.23 0.07
C TRP A 15 0.97 6.11 -0.61
N ALA A 16 0.91 6.02 -1.95
CA ALA A 16 1.65 5.02 -2.72
C ALA A 16 3.16 5.14 -2.46
N PHE A 17 3.71 6.35 -2.53
CA PHE A 17 5.13 6.62 -2.28
C PHE A 17 5.62 6.06 -0.94
N PHE A 18 4.94 6.41 0.16
CA PHE A 18 5.37 6.00 1.50
C PHE A 18 5.20 4.50 1.73
N LEU A 19 4.09 3.90 1.25
CA LEU A 19 3.89 2.47 1.39
C LEU A 19 4.84 1.65 0.52
N THR A 20 5.07 2.02 -0.74
CA THR A 20 6.07 1.35 -1.59
C THR A 20 7.45 1.44 -0.94
N THR A 21 7.82 2.59 -0.36
CA THR A 21 9.09 2.73 0.37
C THR A 21 9.18 1.75 1.53
N VAL A 22 8.14 1.69 2.38
CA VAL A 22 8.12 0.81 3.56
C VAL A 22 8.07 -0.66 3.18
N THR A 23 7.19 -1.06 2.25
CA THR A 23 7.09 -2.45 1.78
C THR A 23 8.46 -2.93 1.30
N HIS A 24 9.12 -2.17 0.41
CA HIS A 24 10.43 -2.55 -0.10
C HIS A 24 11.52 -2.54 0.97
N ALA A 25 11.54 -1.55 1.86
CA ALA A 25 12.53 -1.50 2.94
C ALA A 25 12.35 -2.68 3.92
N LEU A 26 11.12 -3.05 4.27
CA LEU A 26 10.81 -4.21 5.10
C LEU A 26 11.30 -5.50 4.43
N THR A 27 11.03 -5.69 3.14
CA THR A 27 11.50 -6.87 2.39
C THR A 27 13.02 -6.94 2.30
N LEU A 28 13.71 -5.82 2.10
CA LEU A 28 15.16 -5.77 1.98
C LEU A 28 15.89 -6.01 3.31
N LEU A 29 15.38 -5.46 4.41
CA LEU A 29 15.97 -5.66 5.74
C LEU A 29 15.69 -7.06 6.31
N GLY A 30 14.65 -7.73 5.81
CA GLY A 30 14.18 -9.00 6.36
C GLY A 30 13.50 -8.85 7.72
N GLU A 31 12.91 -9.94 8.21
CA GLU A 31 12.05 -9.92 9.40
C GLU A 31 12.78 -9.42 10.67
N THR A 32 13.96 -9.97 10.96
CA THR A 32 14.64 -9.74 12.25
C THR A 32 15.06 -8.27 12.40
N HIS A 33 15.72 -7.73 11.39
CA HIS A 33 16.28 -6.38 11.41
C HIS A 33 15.20 -5.31 11.25
N SER A 34 14.20 -5.55 10.38
CA SER A 34 13.10 -4.60 10.23
C SER A 34 12.27 -4.47 11.50
N MET A 35 12.01 -5.57 12.20
CA MET A 35 11.24 -5.56 13.44
C MET A 35 12.01 -4.92 14.60
N GLU A 36 13.34 -5.00 14.61
CA GLU A 36 14.18 -4.24 15.56
C GLU A 36 14.01 -2.73 15.35
N VAL A 37 14.22 -2.25 14.12
CA VAL A 37 14.07 -0.84 13.74
C VAL A 37 12.65 -0.32 14.03
N VAL A 38 11.62 -1.10 13.70
CA VAL A 38 10.23 -0.73 13.98
C VAL A 38 9.94 -0.67 15.48
N ARG A 39 10.52 -1.57 16.28
CA ARG A 39 10.35 -1.58 17.74
C ARG A 39 11.03 -0.39 18.40
N GLU A 40 12.23 -0.02 17.96
CA GLU A 40 12.95 1.17 18.46
C GLU A 40 12.14 2.46 18.28
N ARG A 41 11.33 2.54 17.23
CA ARG A 41 10.50 3.72 16.92
C ARG A 41 9.00 3.49 17.11
N ARG A 42 8.63 2.53 17.96
CA ARG A 42 7.24 2.14 18.22
C ARG A 42 6.30 3.31 18.55
N ALA A 43 6.78 4.33 19.26
CA ALA A 43 5.98 5.52 19.59
C ALA A 43 5.45 6.28 18.36
N LYS A 44 6.17 6.20 17.23
CA LYS A 44 5.80 6.87 15.97
C LYS A 44 4.98 5.97 15.03
N PHE A 45 4.81 4.69 15.37
CA PHE A 45 4.13 3.70 14.54
C PHE A 45 2.87 3.19 15.25
N ILE A 46 1.88 4.07 15.36
CA ILE A 46 0.60 3.83 16.05
C ILE A 46 -0.10 2.58 15.51
N TYR A 47 0.01 2.33 14.20
CA TYR A 47 -0.54 1.18 13.52
C TYR A 47 -0.16 -0.14 14.20
N LEU A 48 1.09 -0.29 14.64
CA LEU A 48 1.54 -1.54 15.28
C LEU A 48 0.78 -1.85 16.56
N ASN A 49 0.38 -0.83 17.32
CA ASN A 49 -0.37 -1.03 18.56
C ASN A 49 -1.80 -1.54 18.27
N ILE A 50 -2.46 -0.93 17.28
CA ILE A 50 -3.82 -1.33 16.86
C ILE A 50 -3.78 -2.69 16.18
N HIS A 51 -2.80 -2.91 15.31
CA HIS A 51 -2.60 -4.15 14.60
C HIS A 51 -2.36 -5.33 15.55
N ARG A 52 -1.55 -5.14 16.60
CA ARG A 52 -1.34 -6.14 17.68
C ARG A 52 -2.60 -6.49 18.45
N PHE A 53 -3.51 -5.54 18.61
CA PHE A 53 -4.77 -5.79 19.31
C PHE A 53 -5.71 -6.65 18.46
N ILE A 54 -5.70 -6.46 17.14
CA ILE A 54 -6.61 -7.13 16.21
C ILE A 54 -6.06 -8.48 15.74
N PHE A 55 -4.75 -8.58 15.51
CA PHE A 55 -4.11 -9.75 14.94
C PHE A 55 -3.09 -10.37 15.89
N LYS A 56 -3.27 -11.67 16.18
CA LYS A 56 -2.38 -12.47 17.04
C LYS A 56 -1.27 -13.22 16.27
N ILE A 57 -1.15 -13.02 14.96
CA ILE A 57 -0.25 -13.74 14.03
C ILE A 57 1.10 -12.98 13.88
N SER A 58 2.09 -13.62 13.22
CA SER A 58 3.41 -13.08 12.86
C SER A 58 3.31 -11.60 12.43
N HIS A 59 3.97 -10.73 13.20
CA HIS A 59 3.82 -9.28 13.03
C HIS A 59 4.42 -8.76 11.73
N PHE A 60 5.43 -9.45 11.20
CA PHE A 60 6.16 -9.01 10.02
C PHE A 60 5.40 -9.32 8.73
N GLU A 61 5.00 -10.58 8.51
CA GLU A 61 4.29 -10.99 7.29
C GLU A 61 2.98 -10.21 7.13
N LEU A 62 2.25 -10.01 8.24
CA LEU A 62 1.00 -9.29 8.21
C LEU A 62 1.18 -7.79 7.97
N LEU A 63 2.28 -7.20 8.49
CA LEU A 63 2.64 -5.82 8.19
C LEU A 63 3.00 -5.64 6.71
N VAL A 64 3.78 -6.57 6.13
CA VAL A 64 4.11 -6.57 4.70
C VAL A 64 2.83 -6.74 3.88
N PHE A 65 1.96 -7.67 4.25
CA PHE A 65 0.68 -7.89 3.58
C PHE A 65 -0.22 -6.65 3.60
N SER A 66 -0.42 -6.04 4.77
CA SER A 66 -1.22 -4.82 4.89
C SER A 66 -0.60 -3.63 4.15
N SER A 67 0.73 -3.56 4.09
CA SER A 67 1.43 -2.54 3.31
C SER A 67 1.22 -2.74 1.81
N THR A 68 1.28 -3.98 1.31
CA THR A 68 1.00 -4.31 -0.10
C THR A 68 -0.45 -4.02 -0.50
N ILE A 69 -1.42 -4.31 0.37
CA ILE A 69 -2.83 -3.93 0.14
C ILE A 69 -2.96 -2.42 0.12
N GLY A 70 -2.41 -1.75 1.13
CA GLY A 70 -2.45 -0.29 1.21
C GLY A 70 -1.82 0.36 -0.01
N GLU A 71 -0.70 -0.17 -0.50
CA GLU A 71 -0.01 0.30 -1.71
C GLU A 71 -0.94 0.19 -2.92
N SER A 72 -1.59 -0.95 -3.09
CA SER A 72 -2.55 -1.19 -4.19
C SER A 72 -3.74 -0.23 -4.13
N LEU A 73 -4.28 0.03 -2.93
CA LEU A 73 -5.33 1.04 -2.73
C LEU A 73 -4.84 2.46 -3.08
N GLY A 74 -3.60 2.79 -2.70
CA GLY A 74 -2.93 4.02 -3.09
C GLY A 74 -2.88 4.19 -4.61
N ARG A 75 -2.42 3.15 -5.32
CA ARG A 75 -2.36 3.16 -6.79
C ARG A 75 -3.74 3.35 -7.42
N LEU A 76 -4.73 2.57 -6.97
CA LEU A 76 -6.09 2.63 -7.51
C LEU A 76 -6.76 3.98 -7.23
N GLY A 77 -6.59 4.52 -6.02
CA GLY A 77 -7.09 5.83 -5.64
C GLY A 77 -6.48 6.93 -6.50
N PHE A 78 -5.16 6.90 -6.74
CA PHE A 78 -4.50 7.86 -7.62
C PHE A 78 -5.10 7.84 -9.02
N ILE A 79 -5.18 6.65 -9.64
CA ILE A 79 -5.69 6.51 -11.01
C ILE A 79 -7.14 6.98 -11.09
N ALA A 80 -7.99 6.59 -10.14
CA ALA A 80 -9.39 6.97 -10.12
C ALA A 80 -9.58 8.50 -10.01
N PHE A 81 -8.93 9.14 -9.03
CA PHE A 81 -9.09 10.58 -8.82
C PHE A 81 -8.40 11.42 -9.90
N ALA A 82 -7.29 10.94 -10.46
CA ALA A 82 -6.67 11.59 -11.60
C ALA A 82 -7.57 11.52 -12.85
N ALA A 83 -8.17 10.36 -13.14
CA ALA A 83 -9.10 10.20 -14.24
C ALA A 83 -10.34 11.10 -14.07
N ILE A 84 -10.94 11.13 -12.86
CA ILE A 84 -12.05 12.04 -12.55
C ILE A 84 -11.64 13.50 -12.77
N GLY A 85 -10.44 13.88 -12.33
CA GLY A 85 -9.91 15.23 -12.56
C GLY A 85 -9.82 15.56 -14.05
N LEU A 86 -9.21 14.69 -14.85
CA LEU A 86 -9.07 14.89 -16.29
C LEU A 86 -10.43 14.97 -17.01
N LEU A 87 -11.40 14.14 -16.62
CA LEU A 87 -12.75 14.17 -17.19
C LEU A 87 -13.51 15.49 -16.93
N HIS A 88 -13.12 16.25 -15.91
CA HIS A 88 -13.70 17.56 -15.62
C HIS A 88 -13.00 18.71 -16.35
N THR A 89 -11.96 18.44 -17.14
CA THR A 89 -11.25 19.48 -17.89
C THR A 89 -11.86 19.64 -19.29
N GLU A 90 -12.22 20.87 -19.64
CA GLU A 90 -12.64 21.24 -20.99
C GLU A 90 -11.39 21.35 -21.89
N THR A 91 -10.84 20.20 -22.28
CA THR A 91 -9.67 20.14 -23.18
C THR A 91 -9.96 19.23 -24.37
N SER A 92 -9.23 19.45 -25.46
CA SER A 92 -9.35 18.60 -26.66
C SER A 92 -8.97 17.14 -26.34
N THR A 93 -9.55 16.18 -27.07
CA THR A 93 -9.30 14.75 -26.88
C THR A 93 -7.81 14.37 -26.98
N THR A 94 -7.06 15.00 -27.87
CA THR A 94 -5.60 14.78 -27.98
C THR A 94 -4.85 15.30 -26.75
N SER A 95 -5.23 16.46 -26.21
CA SER A 95 -4.66 17.00 -24.97
C SER A 95 -4.97 16.11 -23.76
N LEU A 96 -6.19 15.56 -23.67
CA LEU A 96 -6.59 14.64 -22.60
C LEU A 96 -5.73 13.37 -22.57
N VAL A 97 -5.48 12.77 -23.75
CA VAL A 97 -4.63 11.58 -23.85
C VAL A 97 -3.19 11.89 -23.43
N ALA A 98 -2.64 13.03 -23.88
CA ALA A 98 -1.31 13.46 -23.47
C ALA A 98 -1.20 13.70 -21.95
N LEU A 99 -2.21 14.34 -21.35
CA LEU A 99 -2.27 14.56 -19.91
C LEU A 99 -2.40 13.25 -19.12
N LEU A 100 -3.17 12.29 -19.63
CA LEU A 100 -3.29 10.96 -19.01
C LEU A 100 -1.94 10.24 -19.02
N ILE A 101 -1.25 10.21 -20.16
CA ILE A 101 0.09 9.60 -20.28
C ILE A 101 1.07 10.27 -19.32
N LEU A 102 1.10 11.60 -19.30
CA LEU A 102 1.96 12.36 -18.39
C LEU A 102 1.67 12.03 -16.93
N THR A 103 0.38 11.93 -16.57
CA THR A 103 -0.05 11.62 -15.20
C THR A 103 0.38 10.22 -14.77
N LEU A 104 0.22 9.22 -15.65
CA LEU A 104 0.68 7.86 -15.40
C LEU A 104 2.21 7.78 -15.32
N PHE A 105 2.92 8.54 -16.14
CA PHE A 105 4.37 8.63 -16.10
C PHE A 105 4.86 9.24 -14.78
N VAL A 106 4.25 10.34 -14.33
CA VAL A 106 4.53 10.96 -13.04
C VAL A 106 4.28 9.99 -11.90
N PHE A 107 3.17 9.24 -11.94
CA PHE A 107 2.88 8.21 -10.96
C PHE A 107 3.94 7.11 -10.95
N LEU A 108 4.34 6.60 -12.11
CA LEU A 108 5.34 5.54 -12.20
C LEU A 108 6.69 6.00 -11.64
N LEU A 109 7.09 7.25 -11.91
CA LEU A 109 8.32 7.80 -11.36
C LEU A 109 8.24 8.04 -9.86
N ILE A 110 7.24 8.78 -9.41
CA ILE A 110 7.14 9.25 -8.03
C ILE A 110 6.52 8.17 -7.14
N GLY A 111 5.37 7.60 -7.52
CA GLY A 111 4.69 6.59 -6.71
C GLY A 111 5.41 5.25 -6.63
N ASP A 112 6.28 4.92 -7.60
CA ASP A 112 6.87 3.59 -7.72
C ASP A 112 8.41 3.58 -7.81
N PHE A 113 9.00 4.24 -8.81
CA PHE A 113 10.44 4.11 -9.08
C PHE A 113 11.32 4.76 -8.01
N PHE A 114 11.07 6.03 -7.67
CA PHE A 114 11.82 6.76 -6.65
C PHE A 114 11.75 6.13 -5.25
N PRO A 115 10.58 5.75 -4.70
CA PRO A 115 10.49 5.15 -3.37
C PRO A 115 11.24 3.82 -3.30
N ARG A 116 11.20 3.01 -4.36
CA ARG A 116 12.02 1.79 -4.49
C ARG A 116 13.52 2.09 -4.46
N LEU A 117 13.96 3.05 -5.28
CA LEU A 117 15.36 3.44 -5.33
C LEU A 117 15.86 3.97 -3.98
N TRP A 118 15.00 4.71 -3.28
CA TRP A 118 15.32 5.22 -1.95
C TRP A 118 15.46 4.08 -0.92
N ALA A 119 14.53 3.13 -0.92
CA ALA A 119 14.58 1.94 -0.08
C ALA A 119 15.83 1.08 -0.36
N ILE A 120 16.23 0.92 -1.62
CA ILE A 120 17.46 0.17 -1.99
C ILE A 120 18.72 0.86 -1.46
N ARG A 121 18.80 2.19 -1.60
CA ARG A 121 20.00 2.94 -1.22
C ARG A 121 20.21 3.01 0.29
N ASN A 122 19.14 3.23 1.06
CA ASN A 122 19.22 3.38 2.51
C ASN A 122 17.96 2.79 3.19
N PRO A 123 17.84 1.47 3.29
CA PRO A 123 16.60 0.81 3.71
C PRO A 123 16.14 1.22 5.11
N GLU A 124 17.06 1.29 6.09
CA GLU A 124 16.72 1.69 7.45
C GLU A 124 16.23 3.14 7.53
N LYS A 125 16.95 4.08 6.88
CA LYS A 125 16.57 5.49 6.89
C LYS A 125 15.22 5.69 6.19
N ALA A 126 15.04 5.04 5.04
CA ALA A 126 13.82 5.09 4.25
C ALA A 126 12.61 4.53 5.03
N LEU A 127 12.81 3.43 5.76
CA LEU A 127 11.81 2.89 6.68
C LEU A 127 11.49 3.90 7.79
N LEU A 128 12.50 4.38 8.51
CA LEU A 128 12.34 5.29 9.65
C LEU A 128 11.65 6.61 9.29
N SER A 129 11.98 7.21 8.15
CA SER A 129 11.34 8.44 7.69
C SER A 129 9.90 8.22 7.25
N SER A 130 9.59 7.04 6.72
CA SER A 130 8.29 6.73 6.13
C SER A 130 7.30 6.14 7.13
N LEU A 131 7.77 5.58 8.25
CA LEU A 131 6.94 4.99 9.31
C LEU A 131 5.77 5.86 9.81
N PRO A 132 5.94 7.15 10.17
CA PRO A 132 4.84 7.93 10.71
C PRO A 132 3.72 8.14 9.68
N PHE A 133 4.07 8.40 8.42
CA PHE A 133 3.11 8.59 7.34
C PHE A 133 2.43 7.26 6.98
N THR A 134 3.22 6.20 6.88
CA THR A 134 2.76 4.83 6.63
C THR A 134 1.77 4.37 7.69
N SER A 135 1.98 4.71 8.96
CA SER A 135 1.05 4.39 10.03
C SER A 135 -0.36 4.93 9.77
N LEU A 136 -0.49 6.14 9.24
CA LEU A 136 -1.79 6.74 8.94
C LEU A 136 -2.46 6.01 7.77
N PHE A 137 -1.71 5.76 6.69
CA PHE A 137 -2.22 5.08 5.50
C PHE A 137 -2.61 3.64 5.78
N LEU A 138 -1.83 2.93 6.60
CA LEU A 138 -2.15 1.58 7.04
C LEU A 138 -3.40 1.53 7.94
N LEU A 139 -3.63 2.57 8.74
CA LEU A 139 -4.87 2.67 9.52
C LEU A 139 -6.09 2.81 8.59
N LEU A 140 -5.96 3.64 7.55
CA LEU A 140 -7.02 3.83 6.56
C LEU A 140 -7.23 2.59 5.68
N SER A 141 -6.18 1.81 5.37
CA SER A 141 -6.30 0.53 4.64
C SER A 141 -6.67 -0.67 5.52
N LEU A 142 -6.64 -0.53 6.84
CA LEU A 142 -6.96 -1.61 7.79
C LEU A 142 -8.28 -2.34 7.50
N PRO A 143 -9.43 -1.67 7.26
CA PRO A 143 -10.68 -2.38 6.98
C PRO A 143 -10.59 -3.24 5.72
N PHE A 144 -9.83 -2.80 4.71
CA PHE A 144 -9.60 -3.58 3.49
C PHE A 144 -8.68 -4.77 3.78
N SER A 145 -7.61 -4.57 4.56
CA SER A 145 -6.73 -5.68 4.98
C SER A 145 -7.52 -6.76 5.72
N LEU A 146 -8.42 -6.36 6.63
CA LEU A 146 -9.30 -7.28 7.35
C LEU A 146 -10.25 -8.05 6.43
N LEU A 147 -10.83 -7.36 5.46
CA LEU A 147 -11.71 -7.97 4.48
C LEU A 147 -10.97 -9.01 3.64
N PHE A 148 -9.79 -8.67 3.13
CA PHE A 148 -8.97 -9.60 2.34
C PHE A 148 -8.52 -10.81 3.16
N LEU A 149 -8.09 -10.64 4.42
CA LEU A 149 -7.73 -11.77 5.28
C LEU A 149 -8.90 -12.73 5.51
N LYS A 150 -10.09 -12.19 5.81
CA LYS A 150 -11.30 -13.01 5.97
C LYS A 150 -11.65 -13.77 4.69
N LEU A 151 -11.54 -13.12 3.53
CA LEU A 151 -11.78 -13.78 2.24
C LEU A 151 -10.75 -14.88 1.97
N SER A 152 -9.47 -14.64 2.27
CA SER A 152 -8.42 -15.65 2.15
C SER A 152 -8.66 -16.86 3.04
N GLU A 153 -9.07 -16.66 4.29
CA GLU A 153 -9.43 -17.75 5.20
C GLU A 153 -10.64 -18.56 4.70
N LEU A 154 -11.66 -17.89 4.19
CA LEU A 154 -12.84 -18.54 3.63
C LEU A 154 -12.49 -19.37 2.39
N ALA A 155 -11.67 -18.82 1.49
CA ALA A 155 -11.20 -19.52 0.31
C ALA A 155 -10.36 -20.76 0.68
N LEU A 156 -9.50 -20.65 1.69
CA LEU A 156 -8.68 -21.75 2.17
C LEU A 156 -9.54 -22.87 2.78
N LYS A 157 -10.54 -22.53 3.60
CA LYS A 157 -11.51 -23.50 4.14
C LYS A 157 -12.32 -24.17 3.05
N ALA A 158 -12.74 -23.43 2.02
CA ALA A 158 -13.46 -23.99 0.87
C ALA A 158 -12.59 -24.98 0.09
N ARG A 159 -11.31 -24.65 -0.13
CA ARG A 159 -10.35 -25.53 -0.80
C ARG A 159 -10.09 -26.82 -0.02
N GLN A 160 -9.94 -26.72 1.31
CA GLN A 160 -9.76 -27.91 2.17
C GLN A 160 -10.98 -28.84 2.12
N LYS A 161 -12.20 -28.28 2.11
CA LYS A 161 -13.43 -29.08 1.95
C LYS A 161 -13.49 -29.80 0.61
N MET A 162 -13.01 -29.20 -0.47
CA MET A 162 -12.94 -29.84 -1.78
C MET A 162 -11.87 -30.94 -1.83
N SER A 163 -10.70 -30.75 -1.23
CA SER A 163 -9.64 -31.79 -1.23
C SER A 163 -9.95 -33.02 -0.37
N LEU A 164 -10.87 -32.90 0.60
CA LEU A 164 -11.35 -34.00 1.43
C LEU A 164 -12.54 -34.77 0.78
N GLY A 165 -12.99 -34.34 -0.41
CA GLY A 165 -14.19 -34.84 -1.08
C GLY A 165 -13.98 -35.87 -2.19
N ASP A 166 -12.73 -36.19 -2.58
CA ASP A 166 -12.46 -37.24 -3.58
C ASP A 166 -12.00 -38.53 -2.86
N PRO A 167 -12.88 -39.52 -2.60
CA PRO A 167 -12.42 -40.89 -2.54
C PRO A 167 -11.92 -41.27 -3.93
N ILE A 168 -10.67 -41.73 -3.99
CA ILE A 168 -10.13 -42.41 -5.16
C ILE A 168 -10.94 -43.70 -5.30
N GLU A 169 -11.90 -43.72 -6.23
CA GLU A 169 -12.52 -44.95 -6.75
C GLU A 169 -11.77 -45.43 -8.00
#